data_AF-A0A732GN84-F1
#
_entry.id   AF-A0A732GN84-F1
#
_cell.length_a   1.000
_cell.length_b   1.000
_cell.length_c   1.000
_cell.angle_alpha   90.00
_cell.angle_beta   90.00
_cell.angle_gamma   90.00
#
_symmetry.space_group_name_H-M   'P 1'
#
loop_
_entity.id
_entity.type
_entity.pdbx_description
1 polymer ?
#
loop_
_entity_poly.entity_id
_entity_poly.type
_entity_poly.pdbx_seq_one_letter_code
_entity_poly.pdbx_strand_id
1 'polypeptide(L)'
;RIYSGTLHLRDVIRISEKEKIKITEMYVPTNGELYSSDTACSGDIVILPNDVLQLNSILGNEILLPQRKFIENPLPMLQTTIAVKKSEQREILLGALTEISDGDPLLKYYVDTTTHEIILSFLGNLQMEVICAILEEKYHVEAEIKEPTVIYMERPLRKAEYTIHIEVPPNPFWASVGLSIEPLPIGSGVQYESRVSLGYLNQSFQNAVMEGVLYGCEQGLYGWKVTDCKICFEYGLYYSPVSTPADFRLLSPIVLEQALKKAGTELLEPYLHFEIYAPQEYLSRAYHDAPRYCADIVSTQVKNDEVILKGEIPARCIQEYRNDLTYFTNGQGVCLTELKGYQPAIGKFICQPRRPNSRIDKVRHMFHKLA
;
A
#
# COMPACT_ATOMS: atom_id res chain seq x y z
N ARG A 1 -7.91 15.21 -19.99
CA ARG A 1 -9.23 15.01 -20.67
C ARG A 1 -10.24 15.96 -20.04
N ILE A 2 -11.03 16.66 -20.86
CA ILE A 2 -12.10 17.54 -20.36
C ILE A 2 -13.36 16.69 -20.19
N TYR A 3 -13.84 16.57 -18.96
CA TYR A 3 -15.06 15.79 -18.65
C TYR A 3 -16.34 16.61 -18.74
N SER A 4 -16.25 17.91 -18.50
CA SER A 4 -17.37 18.85 -18.53
C SER A 4 -16.85 20.27 -18.70
N GLY A 5 -17.64 21.12 -19.36
CA GLY A 5 -17.27 22.51 -19.64
C GLY A 5 -16.42 22.69 -20.90
N THR A 6 -15.91 23.90 -21.06
CA THR A 6 -15.00 24.30 -22.14
C THR A 6 -13.79 24.98 -21.55
N LEU A 7 -12.65 24.81 -22.20
CA LEU A 7 -11.37 25.36 -21.76
C LEU A 7 -10.84 26.26 -22.89
N HIS A 8 -10.54 27.52 -22.55
CA HIS A 8 -10.05 28.51 -23.51
C HIS A 8 -8.58 28.86 -23.27
N LEU A 9 -7.90 29.23 -24.35
CA LEU A 9 -6.56 29.77 -24.27
C LEU A 9 -6.56 31.05 -23.40
N ARG A 10 -5.57 31.17 -22.51
CA ARG A 10 -5.41 32.26 -21.52
C ARG A 10 -6.34 32.22 -20.31
N ASP A 11 -7.15 31.18 -20.17
CA ASP A 11 -7.95 30.98 -18.97
C ASP A 11 -7.08 30.81 -17.73
N VAL A 12 -7.57 31.31 -16.59
CA VAL A 12 -6.97 31.09 -15.27
C VAL A 12 -7.85 30.11 -14.51
N ILE A 13 -7.39 28.86 -14.42
CA ILE A 13 -8.11 27.74 -13.81
C ILE A 13 -7.56 27.46 -12.42
N ARG A 14 -8.44 27.09 -11.50
CA ARG A 14 -8.07 26.67 -10.15
C ARG A 14 -7.69 25.19 -10.15
N ILE A 15 -6.55 24.85 -9.54
CA ILE A 15 -6.08 23.46 -9.37
C ILE A 15 -6.47 22.96 -7.97
N SER A 16 -6.26 23.79 -6.96
CA SER A 16 -6.51 23.48 -5.55
C SER A 16 -7.06 24.71 -4.83
N GLU A 17 -7.39 24.61 -3.54
CA GLU A 17 -7.88 25.77 -2.80
C GLU A 17 -6.93 26.98 -2.83
N LYS A 18 -5.63 26.75 -3.07
CA LYS A 18 -4.58 27.78 -3.00
C LYS A 18 -3.88 28.08 -4.33
N GLU A 19 -4.02 27.25 -5.35
CA GLU A 19 -3.24 27.36 -6.58
C GLU A 19 -4.10 27.60 -7.83
N LYS A 20 -3.60 28.48 -8.71
CA LYS A 20 -4.20 28.84 -9.99
C LYS A 20 -3.17 28.69 -11.09
N ILE A 21 -3.58 28.13 -12.22
CA ILE A 21 -2.77 28.00 -13.43
C ILE A 21 -3.36 28.83 -14.56
N LYS A 22 -2.51 29.48 -15.33
CA LYS A 22 -2.90 30.17 -16.55
C LYS A 22 -2.53 29.30 -17.75
N ILE A 23 -3.48 29.12 -18.66
CA ILE A 23 -3.29 28.31 -19.85
C ILE A 23 -2.63 29.16 -20.94
N THR A 24 -1.37 28.88 -21.25
CA THR A 24 -0.60 29.65 -22.25
C THR A 24 -0.73 29.06 -23.64
N GLU A 25 -0.70 27.74 -23.74
CA GLU A 25 -0.73 26.96 -24.97
C GLU A 25 -1.59 25.72 -24.78
N MET A 26 -2.23 25.27 -25.86
CA MET A 26 -3.16 24.18 -25.84
C MET A 26 -3.10 23.40 -27.15
N TYR A 27 -2.80 22.11 -27.05
CA TYR A 27 -2.77 21.21 -28.18
C TYR A 27 -3.82 20.13 -28.03
N VAL A 28 -4.52 19.81 -29.11
CA VAL A 28 -5.44 18.67 -29.15
C VAL A 28 -4.87 17.68 -30.17
N PRO A 29 -4.82 16.37 -29.86
CA PRO A 29 -4.38 15.35 -30.81
C PRO A 29 -5.58 14.86 -31.66
N THR A 30 -5.46 14.93 -32.99
CA THR A 30 -6.44 14.40 -33.95
C THR A 30 -5.67 13.61 -35.00
N ASN A 31 -6.06 12.36 -35.22
CA ASN A 31 -5.48 11.48 -36.23
C ASN A 31 -3.94 11.35 -36.18
N GLY A 32 -3.35 11.46 -34.98
CA GLY A 32 -1.90 11.33 -34.77
C GLY A 32 -1.11 12.63 -34.93
N GLU A 33 -1.75 13.75 -35.29
CA GLU A 33 -1.11 15.07 -35.36
C GLU A 33 -1.59 15.97 -34.22
N LEU A 34 -0.69 16.81 -33.71
CA LEU A 34 -0.96 17.79 -32.66
C LEU A 34 -1.30 19.14 -33.30
N TYR A 35 -2.52 19.62 -33.11
CA TYR A 35 -2.94 20.95 -33.56
C TYR A 35 -3.10 21.89 -32.39
N SER A 36 -2.59 23.11 -32.55
CA SER A 36 -2.84 24.21 -31.62
C SER A 36 -4.31 24.60 -31.72
N SER A 37 -5.04 24.59 -30.60
CA SER A 37 -6.44 24.97 -30.56
C SER A 37 -6.67 26.08 -29.53
N ASP A 38 -7.46 27.10 -29.88
CA ASP A 38 -7.80 28.18 -28.95
C ASP A 38 -8.89 27.77 -27.95
N THR A 39 -9.65 26.72 -28.28
CA THR A 39 -10.77 26.22 -27.47
C THR A 39 -10.82 24.71 -27.50
N ALA A 40 -11.06 24.08 -26.36
CA ALA A 40 -11.32 22.65 -26.26
C ALA A 40 -12.62 22.39 -25.50
N CYS A 41 -13.38 21.41 -25.97
CA CYS A 41 -14.72 21.10 -25.47
C CYS A 41 -14.71 19.84 -24.59
N SER A 42 -15.81 19.65 -23.86
CA SER A 42 -16.07 18.42 -23.13
C SER A 42 -15.99 17.20 -24.06
N GLY A 43 -15.21 16.21 -23.65
CA GLY A 43 -14.90 15.02 -24.45
C GLY A 43 -13.47 15.00 -24.96
N ASP A 44 -12.86 16.16 -25.19
CA ASP A 44 -11.54 16.28 -25.80
C ASP A 44 -10.41 15.89 -24.83
N ILE A 45 -9.35 15.30 -25.38
CA ILE A 45 -8.07 15.11 -24.70
C ILE A 45 -7.17 16.26 -25.12
N VAL A 46 -6.73 17.04 -24.15
CA VAL A 46 -5.94 18.25 -24.39
C VAL A 46 -4.59 18.09 -23.73
N ILE A 47 -3.53 18.46 -24.44
CA ILE A 47 -2.17 18.52 -23.96
C ILE A 47 -1.86 19.98 -23.62
N LEU A 48 -1.47 20.20 -22.37
CA LEU A 48 -1.11 21.51 -21.84
C LEU A 48 0.38 21.47 -21.46
N PRO A 49 1.24 22.31 -22.06
CA PRO A 49 2.60 22.48 -21.60
C PRO A 49 2.59 23.07 -20.19
N ASN A 50 3.24 22.41 -19.23
CA ASN A 50 3.14 22.82 -17.84
C ASN A 50 4.21 22.16 -16.95
N ASP A 51 4.65 22.93 -15.96
CA ASP A 51 5.67 22.53 -14.98
C ASP A 51 5.09 22.24 -13.58
N VAL A 52 3.81 22.56 -13.33
CA VAL A 52 3.21 22.64 -11.98
C VAL A 52 2.20 21.54 -11.69
N LEU A 53 1.61 20.94 -12.72
CA LEU A 53 0.53 19.94 -12.56
C LEU A 53 1.14 18.56 -12.40
N GLN A 54 0.74 17.87 -11.34
CA GLN A 54 1.00 16.46 -11.16
C GLN A 54 -0.03 15.62 -11.91
N LEU A 55 0.33 14.36 -12.22
CA LEU A 55 -0.60 13.38 -12.76
C LEU A 55 -1.84 13.24 -11.86
N ASN A 56 -3.02 13.10 -12.47
CA ASN A 56 -4.34 13.09 -11.81
C ASN A 56 -4.78 14.40 -11.11
N SER A 57 -4.04 15.51 -11.26
CA SER A 57 -4.51 16.82 -10.79
C SER A 57 -5.85 17.19 -11.43
N ILE A 58 -6.80 17.66 -10.62
CA ILE A 58 -8.10 18.12 -11.10
C ILE A 58 -8.01 19.60 -11.44
N LEU A 59 -8.51 19.97 -12.62
CA LEU A 59 -8.59 21.36 -13.08
C LEU A 59 -10.05 21.82 -13.06
N GLY A 60 -10.35 22.88 -12.31
CA GLY A 60 -11.68 23.48 -12.27
C GLY A 60 -12.57 22.93 -11.15
N ASN A 61 -13.79 22.52 -11.49
CA ASN A 61 -14.80 22.14 -10.50
C ASN A 61 -14.87 20.61 -10.32
N GLU A 62 -14.44 20.14 -9.14
CA GLU A 62 -14.44 18.71 -8.77
C GLU A 62 -15.84 18.07 -8.82
N ILE A 63 -16.90 18.85 -8.57
CA ILE A 63 -18.28 18.36 -8.48
C ILE A 63 -18.78 17.84 -9.84
N LEU A 64 -18.24 18.39 -10.94
CA LEU A 64 -18.63 18.04 -12.31
C LEU A 64 -17.86 16.84 -12.86
N LEU A 65 -16.91 16.29 -12.10
CA LEU A 65 -16.26 15.05 -12.50
C LEU A 65 -17.27 13.90 -12.40
N PRO A 66 -17.31 12.99 -13.38
CA PRO A 66 -18.03 11.75 -13.21
C PRO A 66 -17.44 11.06 -11.99
N GLN A 67 -18.21 10.96 -10.91
CA GLN A 67 -17.84 10.19 -9.73
C GLN A 67 -17.67 8.74 -10.18
N ARG A 68 -16.45 8.34 -10.54
CA ARG A 68 -16.09 6.93 -10.44
C ARG A 68 -16.34 6.59 -8.98
N LYS A 69 -17.15 5.56 -8.72
CA LYS A 69 -16.95 4.76 -7.50
C LYS A 69 -15.46 4.50 -7.48
N PHE A 70 -14.74 5.16 -6.59
CA PHE A 70 -13.31 4.95 -6.41
C PHE A 70 -13.22 3.48 -6.04
N ILE A 71 -12.87 2.66 -7.01
CA ILE A 71 -12.48 1.28 -6.76
C ILE A 71 -11.25 1.45 -5.88
N GLU A 72 -11.35 0.93 -4.67
CA GLU A 72 -10.35 0.95 -3.61
C GLU A 72 -8.96 0.98 -4.22
N ASN A 73 -8.14 1.99 -3.88
CA ASN A 73 -6.75 2.05 -4.32
C ASN A 73 -6.13 0.66 -4.09
N PRO A 74 -5.84 -0.11 -5.16
CA PRO A 74 -5.24 -1.42 -4.99
C PRO A 74 -3.96 -1.24 -4.21
N LEU A 75 -3.84 -1.94 -3.09
CA LEU A 75 -2.59 -1.94 -2.35
C LEU A 75 -1.57 -2.76 -3.16
N PRO A 76 -0.31 -2.30 -3.25
CA PRO A 76 0.75 -3.12 -3.81
C PRO A 76 0.78 -4.49 -3.12
N MET A 77 0.94 -5.54 -3.92
CA MET A 77 0.91 -6.93 -3.44
C MET A 77 2.30 -7.51 -3.28
N LEU A 78 3.22 -7.05 -4.12
CA LEU A 78 4.60 -7.51 -4.19
C LEU A 78 5.53 -6.34 -3.89
N GLN A 79 6.70 -6.68 -3.37
CA GLN A 79 7.79 -5.75 -3.17
C GLN A 79 9.11 -6.41 -3.57
N THR A 80 10.03 -5.62 -4.10
CA THR A 80 11.39 -6.05 -4.39
C THR A 80 12.40 -4.99 -3.96
N THR A 81 13.64 -5.42 -3.76
CA THR A 81 14.77 -4.50 -3.64
C THR A 81 15.32 -4.20 -5.03
N ILE A 82 15.42 -2.92 -5.34
CA ILE A 82 16.08 -2.41 -6.54
C ILE A 82 17.40 -1.73 -6.16
N ALA A 83 18.46 -2.08 -6.86
CA ALA A 83 19.78 -1.47 -6.72
C ALA A 83 20.30 -1.02 -8.08
N VAL A 84 21.20 -0.05 -8.08
CA VAL A 84 21.96 0.31 -9.29
C VAL A 84 23.24 -0.50 -9.33
N LYS A 85 23.65 -0.95 -10.52
CA LYS A 85 24.99 -1.57 -10.68
C LYS A 85 26.12 -0.61 -10.35
N LYS A 86 25.92 0.67 -10.68
CA LYS A 86 26.89 1.75 -10.46
C LYS A 86 26.31 2.74 -9.46
N SER A 87 26.98 2.93 -8.32
CA SER A 87 26.53 3.84 -7.25
C SER A 87 26.26 5.27 -7.73
N GLU A 88 26.95 5.72 -8.78
CA GLU A 88 26.78 7.04 -9.41
C GLU A 88 25.39 7.23 -10.04
N GLN A 89 24.73 6.15 -10.46
CA GLN A 89 23.40 6.20 -11.08
C GLN A 89 22.26 6.21 -10.06
N ARG A 90 22.57 6.16 -8.75
CA ARG A 90 21.55 6.08 -7.70
C ARG A 90 20.61 7.28 -7.70
N GLU A 91 21.14 8.48 -7.91
CA GLU A 91 20.33 9.71 -7.97
C GLU A 91 19.41 9.72 -9.19
N ILE A 92 19.91 9.26 -10.34
CA ILE A 92 19.12 9.13 -11.57
C ILE A 92 18.00 8.10 -11.37
N LEU A 93 18.29 6.97 -10.73
CA LEU A 93 17.29 5.97 -10.39
C LEU A 93 16.19 6.56 -9.49
N LEU A 94 16.55 7.30 -8.44
CA LEU A 94 15.57 7.91 -7.55
C LEU A 94 14.68 8.93 -8.28
N GLY A 95 15.27 9.75 -9.16
CA GLY A 95 14.53 10.67 -10.02
C GLY A 95 13.55 9.94 -10.96
N ALA A 96 14.04 8.89 -11.63
CA ALA A 96 13.23 8.06 -12.52
C ALA A 96 12.08 7.37 -11.77
N LEU A 97 12.34 6.76 -10.62
CA LEU A 97 11.32 6.12 -9.80
C LEU A 97 10.27 7.12 -9.29
N THR A 98 10.66 8.36 -9.01
CA THR A 98 9.72 9.44 -8.66
C THR A 98 8.75 9.70 -9.82
N GLU A 99 9.30 9.93 -11.02
CA GLU A 99 8.49 10.24 -12.22
C GLU A 99 7.58 9.06 -12.60
N ILE A 100 8.08 7.82 -12.51
CA ILE A 100 7.29 6.61 -12.82
C ILE A 100 6.18 6.41 -11.78
N SER A 101 6.47 6.61 -10.49
CA SER A 101 5.48 6.46 -9.40
C SER A 101 4.40 7.53 -9.44
N ASP A 102 4.72 8.74 -9.90
CA ASP A 102 3.72 9.78 -10.14
C ASP A 102 2.75 9.37 -11.28
N GLY A 103 3.24 8.63 -12.28
CA GLY A 103 2.43 8.12 -13.38
C GLY A 103 1.57 6.90 -13.05
N ASP A 104 2.03 6.05 -12.13
CA ASP A 104 1.32 4.85 -11.70
C ASP A 104 1.16 4.82 -10.17
N PRO A 105 -0.02 5.18 -9.63
CA PRO A 105 -0.29 5.19 -8.18
C PRO A 105 -0.14 3.84 -7.49
N LEU A 106 -0.13 2.73 -8.24
CA LEU A 106 0.06 1.37 -7.72
C LEU A 106 1.54 1.02 -7.59
N LEU A 107 2.41 1.82 -8.21
CA LEU A 107 3.84 1.76 -7.99
C LEU A 107 4.20 2.69 -6.85
N LYS A 108 4.81 2.13 -5.81
CA LYS A 108 5.32 2.91 -4.68
C LYS A 108 6.75 2.50 -4.43
N TYR A 109 7.61 3.45 -4.14
CA TYR A 109 8.94 3.15 -3.65
C TYR A 109 9.19 3.87 -2.33
N TYR A 110 10.06 3.29 -1.53
CA TYR A 110 10.64 3.96 -0.38
C TYR A 110 12.09 3.53 -0.21
N VAL A 111 12.86 4.37 0.48
CA VAL A 111 14.24 4.07 0.82
C VAL A 111 14.28 3.62 2.27
N ASP A 112 14.81 2.44 2.53
CA ASP A 112 15.00 1.96 3.90
C ASP A 112 16.06 2.81 4.60
N THR A 113 15.74 3.35 5.77
CA THR A 113 16.63 4.22 6.54
C THR A 113 17.80 3.47 7.18
N THR A 114 17.73 2.14 7.28
CA THR A 114 18.72 1.26 7.93
C THR A 114 19.70 0.71 6.92
N THR A 115 19.17 0.08 5.88
CA THR A 115 19.98 -0.62 4.88
C THR A 115 20.35 0.31 3.73
N HIS A 116 19.69 1.46 3.62
CA HIS A 116 19.75 2.35 2.46
C HIS A 116 19.40 1.62 1.15
N GLU A 117 18.68 0.51 1.24
CA GLU A 117 18.13 -0.19 0.08
C GLU A 117 16.88 0.54 -0.43
N ILE A 118 16.68 0.51 -1.74
CA ILE A 118 15.47 1.07 -2.36
C ILE A 118 14.50 -0.09 -2.52
N ILE A 119 13.32 0.04 -1.91
CA ILE A 119 12.27 -0.97 -1.96
C ILE A 119 11.17 -0.46 -2.88
N LEU A 120 10.87 -1.24 -3.90
CA LEU A 120 9.85 -0.98 -4.90
C LEU A 120 8.67 -1.92 -4.67
N SER A 121 7.49 -1.36 -4.45
CA SER A 121 6.23 -2.07 -4.24
C SER A 121 5.33 -1.91 -5.47
N PHE A 122 4.78 -3.01 -5.97
CA PHE A 122 4.03 -3.06 -7.22
C PHE A 122 2.92 -4.13 -7.16
N LEU A 123 2.06 -4.17 -8.17
CA LEU A 123 0.92 -5.08 -8.22
C LEU A 123 1.29 -6.47 -8.75
N GLY A 124 2.12 -6.55 -9.79
CA GLY A 124 2.50 -7.82 -10.41
C GLY A 124 3.83 -7.79 -11.19
N ASN A 125 4.41 -8.97 -11.45
CA ASN A 125 5.73 -9.08 -12.06
C ASN A 125 5.84 -8.47 -13.47
N LEU A 126 4.77 -8.53 -14.27
CA LEU A 126 4.76 -7.86 -15.58
C LEU A 126 5.00 -6.36 -15.45
N GLN A 127 4.42 -5.72 -14.41
CA GLN A 127 4.65 -4.31 -14.12
C GLN A 127 6.13 -4.06 -13.81
N MET A 128 6.78 -4.94 -13.05
CA MET A 128 8.20 -4.87 -12.75
C MET A 128 9.07 -4.98 -14.02
N GLU A 129 8.78 -5.93 -14.91
CA GLU A 129 9.51 -6.10 -16.18
C GLU A 129 9.41 -4.86 -17.07
N VAL A 130 8.21 -4.27 -17.17
CA VAL A 130 7.98 -3.03 -17.91
C VAL A 130 8.76 -1.88 -17.28
N ILE A 131 8.80 -1.78 -15.94
CA ILE A 131 9.58 -0.75 -15.25
C ILE A 131 11.08 -0.91 -15.52
N CYS A 132 11.61 -2.13 -15.52
CA CYS A 132 13.01 -2.38 -15.90
C CYS A 132 13.30 -1.88 -17.31
N ALA A 133 12.46 -2.23 -18.27
CA ALA A 133 12.62 -1.79 -19.65
C ALA A 133 12.60 -0.26 -19.77
N ILE A 134 11.67 0.42 -19.07
CA ILE A 134 11.60 1.89 -19.04
C ILE A 134 12.87 2.50 -18.42
N LEU A 135 13.38 1.93 -17.33
CA LEU A 135 14.60 2.41 -16.68
C LEU A 135 15.83 2.30 -17.60
N GLU A 136 15.93 1.21 -18.36
CA GLU A 136 17.03 1.00 -19.31
C GLU A 136 16.89 1.86 -20.58
N GLU A 137 15.71 1.88 -21.20
CA GLU A 137 15.47 2.56 -22.48
C GLU A 137 15.41 4.08 -22.34
N LYS A 138 14.65 4.59 -21.36
CA LYS A 138 14.40 6.04 -21.20
C LYS A 138 15.43 6.72 -20.31
N TYR A 139 15.87 6.06 -19.25
CA TYR A 139 16.74 6.67 -18.23
C TYR A 139 18.18 6.17 -18.28
N HIS A 140 18.48 5.15 -19.11
CA HIS A 140 19.80 4.54 -19.24
C HIS A 140 20.40 4.07 -17.90
N VAL A 141 19.53 3.60 -17.01
CA VAL A 141 19.89 3.07 -15.69
C VAL A 141 19.89 1.54 -15.76
N GLU A 142 21.04 0.94 -15.50
CA GLU A 142 21.14 -0.51 -15.33
C GLU A 142 20.78 -0.88 -13.88
N ALA A 143 19.55 -1.29 -13.68
CA ALA A 143 19.04 -1.72 -12.38
C ALA A 143 19.21 -3.23 -12.17
N GLU A 144 19.62 -3.62 -10.96
CA GLU A 144 19.57 -4.99 -10.47
C GLU A 144 18.38 -5.13 -9.51
N ILE A 145 17.52 -6.10 -9.81
CA ILE A 145 16.32 -6.38 -9.02
C ILE A 145 16.44 -7.76 -8.38
N LYS A 146 16.16 -7.83 -7.08
CA LYS A 146 16.10 -9.10 -6.35
C LYS A 146 14.78 -9.82 -6.61
N GLU A 147 14.68 -11.08 -6.19
CA GLU A 147 13.42 -11.81 -6.27
C GLU A 147 12.30 -11.08 -5.49
N PRO A 148 11.12 -10.90 -6.10
CA PRO A 148 10.03 -10.21 -5.46
C PRO A 148 9.45 -11.04 -4.31
N THR A 149 9.16 -10.35 -3.22
CA THR A 149 8.55 -10.91 -2.01
C THR A 149 7.14 -10.37 -1.83
N VAL A 150 6.27 -11.16 -1.22
CA VAL A 150 4.89 -10.75 -0.95
C VAL A 150 4.84 -9.78 0.23
N ILE A 151 3.97 -8.76 0.13
CA ILE A 151 3.67 -7.86 1.23
C ILE A 151 2.61 -8.50 2.13
N TYR A 152 3.01 -8.87 3.34
CA TYR A 152 2.09 -9.38 4.36
C TYR A 152 1.48 -8.23 5.17
N MET A 153 0.41 -8.55 5.88
CA MET A 153 -0.18 -7.69 6.91
C MET A 153 -0.31 -8.46 8.22
N GLU A 154 -0.41 -7.74 9.33
CA GLU A 154 -0.59 -8.33 10.66
C GLU A 154 -1.98 -8.05 11.20
N ARG A 155 -2.59 -9.04 11.86
CA ARG A 155 -3.90 -8.91 12.50
C ARG A 155 -3.84 -9.48 13.91
N PRO A 156 -4.37 -8.79 14.94
CA PRO A 156 -4.43 -9.35 16.28
C PRO A 156 -5.35 -10.57 16.33
N LEU A 157 -5.04 -11.57 17.15
CA LEU A 157 -5.84 -12.79 17.26
C LEU A 157 -7.03 -12.69 18.23
N ARG A 158 -6.88 -11.87 19.27
CA ARG A 158 -7.86 -11.74 20.37
C ARG A 158 -7.82 -10.34 20.94
N LYS A 159 -8.87 -10.01 21.68
CA LYS A 159 -8.91 -8.77 22.46
C LYS A 159 -7.77 -8.75 23.47
N ALA A 160 -7.06 -7.63 23.54
CA ALA A 160 -6.08 -7.36 24.58
C ALA A 160 -6.09 -5.90 24.98
N GLU A 161 -5.77 -5.64 26.23
CA GLU A 161 -5.57 -4.31 26.77
C GLU A 161 -4.19 -4.22 27.41
N TYR A 162 -3.57 -3.05 27.25
CA TYR A 162 -2.30 -2.73 27.86
C TYR A 162 -2.25 -1.26 28.23
N THR A 163 -1.75 -0.97 29.42
CA THR A 163 -1.59 0.39 29.94
C THR A 163 -0.18 0.57 30.45
N ILE A 164 0.47 1.65 30.01
CA ILE A 164 1.73 2.11 30.57
C ILE A 164 1.43 3.35 31.40
N HIS A 165 1.80 3.29 32.68
CA HIS A 165 1.61 4.38 33.63
C HIS A 165 2.83 5.30 33.68
N ILE A 166 2.58 6.58 33.88
CA ILE A 166 3.57 7.61 34.22
C ILE A 166 4.26 7.22 35.53
N GLU A 167 5.54 7.58 35.70
CA GLU A 167 6.35 7.28 36.90
C GLU A 167 6.57 5.79 37.21
N VAL A 168 6.07 4.88 36.37
CA VAL A 168 6.33 3.44 36.50
C VAL A 168 7.45 3.05 35.53
N PRO A 169 8.63 2.63 36.01
CA PRO A 169 9.69 2.13 35.14
C PRO A 169 9.18 0.96 34.27
N PRO A 170 9.56 0.88 32.99
CA PRO A 170 10.62 1.64 32.30
C PRO A 170 10.12 2.88 31.53
N ASN A 171 8.92 3.39 31.80
CA ASN A 171 8.36 4.54 31.09
C ASN A 171 9.17 5.83 31.37
N PRO A 172 9.84 6.43 30.36
CA PRO A 172 10.60 7.66 30.54
C PRO A 172 9.76 8.92 30.31
N PHE A 173 8.52 8.78 29.86
CA PHE A 173 7.67 9.89 29.44
C PHE A 173 6.75 10.35 30.57
N TRP A 174 6.46 11.65 30.59
CA TRP A 174 5.43 12.21 31.46
C TRP A 174 4.03 11.99 30.88
N ALA A 175 3.68 10.76 30.54
CA ALA A 175 2.36 10.39 30.03
C ALA A 175 2.00 8.97 30.46
N SER A 176 0.72 8.73 30.73
CA SER A 176 0.15 7.39 30.75
C SER A 176 -0.79 7.21 29.57
N VAL A 177 -0.70 6.05 28.93
CA VAL A 177 -1.56 5.67 27.80
C VAL A 177 -2.01 4.23 28.00
N GLY A 178 -3.32 4.01 27.95
CA GLY A 178 -3.98 2.72 27.95
C GLY A 178 -4.75 2.51 26.66
N LEU A 179 -4.41 1.46 25.93
CA LEU A 179 -5.05 1.08 24.69
C LEU A 179 -5.69 -0.31 24.84
N SER A 180 -6.86 -0.47 24.23
CA SER A 180 -7.42 -1.78 23.97
C SER A 180 -7.40 -2.04 22.46
N ILE A 181 -7.11 -3.28 22.08
CA ILE A 181 -7.14 -3.75 20.70
C ILE A 181 -8.08 -4.93 20.60
N GLU A 182 -8.90 -4.94 19.56
CA GLU A 182 -9.86 -5.99 19.26
C GLU A 182 -9.76 -6.38 17.78
N PRO A 183 -9.75 -7.69 17.45
CA PRO A 183 -9.79 -8.13 16.06
C PRO A 183 -11.12 -7.78 15.42
N LEU A 184 -11.07 -7.30 14.18
CA LEU A 184 -12.23 -7.11 13.31
C LEU A 184 -12.26 -8.18 12.22
N PRO A 185 -13.40 -8.38 11.52
CA PRO A 185 -13.45 -9.20 10.32
C PRO A 185 -12.40 -8.76 9.29
N ILE A 186 -11.88 -9.70 8.52
CA ILE A 186 -10.87 -9.41 7.51
C ILE A 186 -11.42 -8.42 6.47
N GLY A 187 -10.61 -7.44 6.09
CA GLY A 187 -11.01 -6.34 5.18
C GLY A 187 -11.70 -5.16 5.88
N SER A 188 -11.82 -5.17 7.21
CA SER A 188 -12.38 -4.04 7.96
C SER A 188 -11.43 -2.84 8.09
N GLY A 189 -10.13 -3.06 7.84
CA GLY A 189 -9.09 -2.05 8.03
C GLY A 189 -8.85 -1.70 9.49
N VAL A 190 -8.16 -0.59 9.72
CA VAL A 190 -7.87 -0.08 11.07
C VAL A 190 -8.94 0.93 11.48
N GLN A 191 -9.60 0.66 12.59
CA GLN A 191 -10.59 1.56 13.19
C GLN A 191 -10.05 2.10 14.50
N TYR A 192 -10.08 3.42 14.69
CA TYR A 192 -9.65 4.07 15.92
C TYR A 192 -10.82 4.75 16.61
N GLU A 193 -10.92 4.58 17.92
CA GLU A 193 -11.94 5.23 18.77
C GLU A 193 -11.30 5.79 20.04
N SER A 194 -11.69 6.99 20.45
CA SER A 194 -11.29 7.55 21.75
C SER A 194 -12.46 7.49 22.72
N ARG A 195 -12.28 6.81 23.86
CA ARG A 195 -13.25 6.79 24.97
C ARG A 195 -12.91 7.82 26.06
N VAL A 196 -11.76 8.46 25.96
CA VAL A 196 -11.35 9.52 26.88
C VAL A 196 -12.10 10.81 26.54
N SER A 197 -12.80 11.38 27.52
CA SER A 197 -13.57 12.61 27.32
C SER A 197 -12.68 13.81 26.97
N LEU A 198 -13.13 14.65 26.04
CA LEU A 198 -12.44 15.88 25.64
C LEU A 198 -12.27 16.89 26.78
N GLY A 199 -13.16 16.85 27.78
CA GLY A 199 -13.07 17.69 28.97
C GLY A 199 -11.95 17.26 29.92
N TYR A 200 -11.54 15.99 29.90
CA TYR A 200 -10.47 15.47 30.75
C TYR A 200 -9.11 15.55 30.05
N LEU A 201 -9.03 15.17 28.77
CA LEU A 201 -7.81 15.27 27.98
C LEU A 201 -8.09 16.03 26.69
N ASN A 202 -7.42 17.17 26.52
CA ASN A 202 -7.63 18.07 25.39
C ASN A 202 -7.36 17.37 24.04
N GLN A 203 -8.06 17.82 22.99
CA GLN A 203 -8.01 17.27 21.63
C GLN A 203 -6.58 17.13 21.10
N SER A 204 -5.68 18.08 21.38
CA SER A 204 -4.29 18.03 20.91
C SER A 204 -3.54 16.78 21.41
N PHE A 205 -3.79 16.34 22.63
CA PHE A 205 -3.20 15.12 23.18
C PHE A 205 -3.86 13.87 22.57
N GLN A 206 -5.18 13.87 22.40
CA GLN A 206 -5.88 12.75 21.78
C GLN A 206 -5.45 12.55 20.31
N ASN A 207 -5.26 13.63 19.56
CA ASN A 207 -4.73 13.59 18.20
C ASN A 207 -3.30 13.04 18.18
N ALA A 208 -2.46 13.42 19.15
CA ALA A 208 -1.12 12.89 19.25
C ALA A 208 -1.08 11.38 19.54
N VAL A 209 -2.03 10.88 20.37
CA VAL A 209 -2.21 9.43 20.56
C VAL A 209 -2.62 8.76 19.26
N MET A 210 -3.61 9.31 18.54
CA MET A 210 -4.07 8.77 17.26
C MET A 210 -2.92 8.70 16.23
N GLU A 211 -2.15 9.78 16.08
CA GLU A 211 -0.96 9.81 15.21
C GLU A 211 0.06 8.73 15.61
N GLY A 212 0.32 8.57 16.91
CA GLY A 212 1.23 7.56 17.42
C GLY A 212 0.72 6.12 17.21
N VAL A 213 -0.59 5.91 17.32
CA VAL A 213 -1.25 4.62 17.02
C VAL A 213 -1.14 4.30 15.54
N LEU A 214 -1.46 5.25 14.65
CA LEU A 214 -1.36 5.06 13.21
C LEU A 214 0.08 4.75 12.79
N TYR A 215 1.06 5.48 13.35
CA TYR A 215 2.48 5.17 13.16
C TYR A 215 2.84 3.77 13.67
N GLY A 216 2.33 3.37 14.84
CA GLY A 216 2.54 2.02 15.37
C GLY A 216 1.91 0.93 14.51
N CYS A 217 0.82 1.22 13.80
CA CYS A 217 0.19 0.29 12.86
C CYS A 217 0.99 0.10 11.57
N GLU A 218 1.97 0.96 11.25
CA GLU A 218 2.82 0.75 10.07
C GLU A 218 3.70 -0.49 10.20
N GLN A 219 4.06 -0.89 11.43
CA GLN A 219 4.89 -2.07 11.69
C GLN A 219 4.48 -2.78 12.98
N GLY A 220 3.96 -4.00 12.85
CA GLY A 220 3.60 -4.90 13.93
C GLY A 220 4.80 -5.63 14.53
N LEU A 221 4.56 -6.84 15.06
CA LEU A 221 5.57 -7.68 15.71
C LEU A 221 6.48 -8.38 14.71
N TYR A 222 5.95 -8.71 13.55
CA TYR A 222 6.69 -9.32 12.44
C TYR A 222 7.20 -8.27 11.43
N GLY A 223 7.04 -6.98 11.75
CA GLY A 223 7.53 -5.85 10.96
C GLY A 223 6.59 -5.40 9.85
N TRP A 224 5.43 -6.04 9.70
CA TRP A 224 4.45 -5.76 8.65
C TRP A 224 3.33 -4.83 9.13
N LYS A 225 2.61 -4.21 8.20
CA LYS A 225 1.53 -3.29 8.54
C LYS A 225 0.39 -4.01 9.26
N VAL A 226 -0.06 -3.48 10.38
CA VAL A 226 -1.19 -3.97 11.14
C VAL A 226 -2.51 -3.51 10.51
N THR A 227 -3.48 -4.43 10.38
CA THR A 227 -4.80 -4.19 9.80
C THR A 227 -5.90 -4.93 10.57
N ASP A 228 -7.15 -4.75 10.14
CA ASP A 228 -8.34 -5.48 10.58
C ASP A 228 -8.50 -5.54 12.10
N CYS A 229 -8.38 -4.37 12.72
CA CYS A 229 -8.49 -4.22 14.16
C CYS A 229 -9.13 -2.90 14.56
N LYS A 230 -9.81 -2.95 15.72
CA LYS A 230 -10.33 -1.79 16.41
C LYS A 230 -9.40 -1.45 17.57
N ILE A 231 -8.91 -0.21 17.59
CA ILE A 231 -8.02 0.30 18.63
C ILE A 231 -8.79 1.37 19.39
N CYS A 232 -9.01 1.14 20.68
CA CYS A 232 -9.69 2.10 21.55
C CYS A 232 -8.70 2.72 22.53
N PHE A 233 -8.68 4.06 22.58
CA PHE A 233 -7.97 4.81 23.62
C PHE A 233 -8.86 4.88 24.86
N GLU A 234 -8.55 4.03 25.85
CA GLU A 234 -9.35 3.82 27.06
C GLU A 234 -8.96 4.76 28.19
N TYR A 235 -7.64 4.98 28.36
CA TYR A 235 -7.10 5.66 29.52
C TYR A 235 -5.94 6.58 29.15
N GLY A 236 -5.98 7.81 29.64
CA GLY A 236 -4.88 8.76 29.55
C GLY A 236 -4.63 9.42 30.91
N LEU A 237 -3.38 9.73 31.23
CA LEU A 237 -3.06 10.57 32.38
C LEU A 237 -1.85 11.45 32.03
N TYR A 238 -1.92 12.72 32.45
CA TYR A 238 -0.88 13.71 32.23
C TYR A 238 -0.69 14.56 33.48
N TYR A 239 0.49 15.13 33.64
CA TYR A 239 0.84 16.10 34.67
C TYR A 239 1.16 17.44 34.03
N SER A 240 0.39 18.46 34.36
CA SER A 240 0.72 19.83 33.99
C SER A 240 1.83 20.37 34.93
N PRO A 241 2.87 21.06 34.43
CA PRO A 241 3.08 21.50 33.04
C PRO A 241 4.02 20.60 32.22
N VAL A 242 4.47 19.47 32.77
CA VAL A 242 5.58 18.68 32.20
C VAL A 242 5.17 17.78 31.04
N SER A 243 3.91 17.35 30.98
CA SER A 243 3.39 16.50 29.92
C SER A 243 3.17 17.25 28.62
N THR A 244 3.71 16.71 27.54
CA THR A 244 3.56 17.27 26.20
C THR A 244 2.80 16.31 25.28
N PRO A 245 2.12 16.79 24.21
CA PRO A 245 1.54 15.91 23.21
C PRO A 245 2.59 14.98 22.54
N ALA A 246 3.85 15.41 22.47
CA ALA A 246 4.93 14.58 21.94
C ALA A 246 5.17 13.31 22.77
N ASP A 247 5.02 13.40 24.09
CA ASP A 247 5.14 12.24 25.00
C ASP A 247 4.09 11.18 24.67
N PHE A 248 2.84 11.60 24.48
CA PHE A 248 1.74 10.71 24.07
C PHE A 248 1.99 10.10 22.69
N ARG A 249 2.47 10.89 21.72
CA ARG A 249 2.79 10.41 20.38
C ARG A 249 3.86 9.32 20.39
N LEU A 250 4.89 9.47 21.22
CA LEU A 250 6.01 8.51 21.32
C LEU A 250 5.65 7.28 22.16
N LEU A 251 4.81 7.43 23.18
CA LEU A 251 4.40 6.32 24.05
C LEU A 251 3.36 5.41 23.39
N SER A 252 2.42 5.97 22.63
CA SER A 252 1.32 5.22 21.99
C SER A 252 1.75 4.01 21.14
N PRO A 253 2.74 4.10 20.23
CA PRO A 253 3.19 2.94 19.45
C PRO A 253 3.80 1.84 20.34
N ILE A 254 4.37 2.18 21.49
CA ILE A 254 4.94 1.23 22.44
C ILE A 254 3.82 0.49 23.18
N VAL A 255 2.78 1.21 23.62
CA VAL A 255 1.60 0.60 24.24
C VAL A 255 0.91 -0.34 23.25
N LEU A 256 0.74 0.10 22.01
CA LEU A 256 0.15 -0.72 20.94
C LEU A 256 0.95 -2.01 20.72
N GLU A 257 2.27 -1.92 20.64
CA GLU A 257 3.14 -3.09 20.49
C GLU A 257 2.98 -4.09 21.64
N GLN A 258 2.90 -3.62 22.89
CA GLN A 258 2.70 -4.51 24.04
C GLN A 258 1.29 -5.13 24.03
N ALA A 259 0.28 -4.36 23.63
CA ALA A 259 -1.07 -4.89 23.43
C ALA A 259 -1.08 -5.98 22.34
N LEU A 260 -0.39 -5.77 21.21
CA LEU A 260 -0.25 -6.75 20.13
C LEU A 260 0.50 -8.01 20.60
N LYS A 261 1.58 -7.88 21.39
CA LYS A 261 2.28 -9.04 21.99
C LYS A 261 1.34 -9.87 22.85
N LYS A 262 0.52 -9.22 23.68
CA LYS A 262 -0.44 -9.87 24.56
C LYS A 262 -1.60 -10.53 23.79
N ALA A 263 -2.10 -9.84 22.75
CA ALA A 263 -3.10 -10.40 21.85
C ALA A 263 -2.55 -11.61 21.09
N GLY A 264 -1.28 -11.58 20.69
CA GLY A 264 -0.78 -12.42 19.61
C GLY A 264 -1.24 -11.86 18.26
N THR A 265 -0.45 -12.11 17.22
CA THR A 265 -0.70 -11.61 15.87
C THR A 265 -0.62 -12.76 14.88
N GLU A 266 -1.47 -12.73 13.87
CA GLU A 266 -1.40 -13.60 12.70
C GLU A 266 -1.00 -12.77 11.48
N LEU A 267 -0.29 -13.41 10.55
CA LEU A 267 0.03 -12.79 9.27
C LEU A 267 -1.07 -13.07 8.26
N LEU A 268 -1.42 -12.07 7.51
CA LEU A 268 -2.30 -12.14 6.36
C LEU A 268 -1.46 -12.02 5.10
N GLU A 269 -1.69 -12.90 4.13
CA GLU A 269 -1.14 -12.80 2.78
C GLU A 269 -2.24 -12.41 1.78
N PRO A 270 -1.92 -11.68 0.70
CA PRO A 270 -2.87 -11.35 -0.33
C PRO A 270 -3.22 -12.57 -1.19
N TYR A 271 -4.52 -12.75 -1.40
CA TYR A 271 -5.10 -13.77 -2.26
C TYR A 271 -5.64 -13.15 -3.54
N LEU A 272 -5.36 -13.82 -4.64
CA LEU A 272 -5.83 -13.50 -5.97
C LEU A 272 -7.00 -14.39 -6.34
N HIS A 273 -8.05 -13.81 -6.91
CA HIS A 273 -8.98 -14.56 -7.72
C HIS A 273 -8.30 -14.87 -9.06
N PHE A 274 -8.27 -16.13 -9.47
CA PHE A 274 -7.70 -16.53 -10.76
C PHE A 274 -8.77 -17.11 -11.67
N GLU A 275 -8.60 -16.87 -12.97
CA GLU A 275 -9.35 -17.53 -14.04
C GLU A 275 -8.38 -18.11 -15.05
N ILE A 276 -8.36 -19.43 -15.17
CA ILE A 276 -7.53 -20.16 -16.12
C ILE A 276 -8.39 -20.63 -17.27
N TYR A 277 -7.97 -20.24 -18.48
CA TYR A 277 -8.50 -20.68 -19.75
C TYR A 277 -7.51 -21.67 -20.33
N ALA A 278 -7.93 -22.90 -20.59
CA ALA A 278 -7.09 -23.91 -21.20
C ALA A 278 -7.93 -24.88 -22.05
N PRO A 279 -7.33 -25.60 -23.02
CA PRO A 279 -8.01 -26.68 -23.70
C PRO A 279 -8.49 -27.75 -22.72
N GLN A 280 -9.63 -28.38 -22.99
CA GLN A 280 -10.26 -29.36 -22.10
C GLN A 280 -9.35 -30.55 -21.75
N GLU A 281 -8.43 -30.91 -22.65
CA GLU A 281 -7.43 -31.97 -22.47
C GLU A 281 -6.57 -31.78 -21.21
N TYR A 282 -6.33 -30.53 -20.80
CA TYR A 282 -5.47 -30.19 -19.66
C TYR A 282 -6.23 -29.96 -18.36
N LEU A 283 -7.56 -30.10 -18.35
CA LEU A 283 -8.43 -29.87 -17.19
C LEU A 283 -7.97 -30.66 -15.97
N SER A 284 -7.79 -31.98 -16.12
CA SER A 284 -7.42 -32.86 -15.01
C SER A 284 -6.09 -32.46 -14.39
N ARG A 285 -5.11 -32.09 -15.22
CA ARG A 285 -3.79 -31.65 -14.75
C ARG A 285 -3.88 -30.32 -14.00
N ALA A 286 -4.55 -29.33 -14.58
CA ALA A 286 -4.74 -28.02 -13.95
C ALA A 286 -5.47 -28.14 -12.61
N TYR A 287 -6.48 -29.01 -12.52
CA TYR A 287 -7.23 -29.27 -11.29
C TYR A 287 -6.35 -29.94 -10.21
N HIS A 288 -5.46 -30.87 -10.58
CA HIS A 288 -4.57 -31.54 -9.64
C HIS A 288 -3.35 -30.70 -9.22
N ASP A 289 -2.91 -29.76 -10.05
CA ASP A 289 -1.79 -28.88 -9.72
C ASP A 289 -2.23 -27.71 -8.82
N ALA A 290 -3.47 -27.25 -8.89
CA ALA A 290 -3.94 -26.10 -8.10
C ALA A 290 -3.68 -26.26 -6.57
N PRO A 291 -3.98 -27.40 -5.92
CA PRO A 291 -3.68 -27.57 -4.49
C PRO A 291 -2.17 -27.56 -4.16
N ARG A 292 -1.29 -27.92 -5.11
CA ARG A 292 0.16 -27.86 -4.90
C ARG A 292 0.63 -26.41 -4.73
N TYR A 293 -0.03 -25.49 -5.40
CA TYR A 293 0.19 -24.04 -5.29
C TYR A 293 -0.68 -23.38 -4.22
N CYS A 294 -1.24 -24.17 -3.30
CA CYS A 294 -2.16 -23.68 -2.25
C CYS A 294 -3.38 -22.95 -2.82
N ALA A 295 -3.81 -23.32 -4.04
CA ALA A 295 -4.94 -22.71 -4.70
C ALA A 295 -6.22 -23.53 -4.46
N ASP A 296 -7.30 -22.82 -4.12
CA ASP A 296 -8.63 -23.38 -3.89
C ASP A 296 -9.52 -23.15 -5.11
N ILE A 297 -10.04 -24.24 -5.68
CA ILE A 297 -10.90 -24.16 -6.87
C ILE A 297 -12.34 -23.91 -6.42
N VAL A 298 -12.93 -22.81 -6.90
CA VAL A 298 -14.30 -22.40 -6.59
C VAL A 298 -15.29 -22.98 -7.61
N SER A 299 -14.93 -22.94 -8.90
CA SER A 299 -15.80 -23.47 -9.95
C SER A 299 -15.04 -23.86 -11.21
N THR A 300 -15.64 -24.74 -11.99
CA THR A 300 -15.15 -25.17 -13.30
C THR A 300 -16.29 -25.03 -14.30
N GLN A 301 -16.03 -24.37 -15.42
CA GLN A 301 -16.98 -24.22 -16.52
C GLN A 301 -16.33 -24.74 -17.80
N VAL A 302 -17.04 -25.56 -18.56
CA VAL A 302 -16.58 -26.00 -19.88
C VAL A 302 -17.40 -25.24 -20.92
N LYS A 303 -16.71 -24.54 -21.82
CA LYS A 303 -17.32 -23.82 -22.96
C LYS A 303 -16.68 -24.33 -24.24
N ASN A 304 -17.45 -25.09 -25.02
CA ASN A 304 -16.98 -25.73 -26.25
C ASN A 304 -15.75 -26.62 -25.96
N ASP A 305 -14.59 -26.29 -26.52
CA ASP A 305 -13.31 -27.00 -26.38
C ASP A 305 -12.40 -26.41 -25.28
N GLU A 306 -12.84 -25.34 -24.61
CA GLU A 306 -12.09 -24.66 -23.55
C GLU A 306 -12.71 -24.93 -22.18
N VAL A 307 -11.83 -25.13 -21.19
CA VAL A 307 -12.19 -25.12 -19.77
C VAL A 307 -11.78 -23.80 -19.14
N ILE A 308 -12.69 -23.25 -18.33
CA ILE A 308 -12.47 -22.11 -17.46
C ILE A 308 -12.47 -22.61 -16.01
N LEU A 309 -11.30 -22.57 -15.37
CA LEU A 309 -11.12 -22.89 -13.96
C LEU A 309 -11.04 -21.58 -13.17
N LYS A 310 -11.92 -21.42 -12.18
CA LYS A 310 -11.94 -20.25 -11.31
C LYS A 310 -11.65 -20.64 -9.87
N GLY A 311 -10.83 -19.86 -9.20
CA GLY A 311 -10.45 -20.13 -7.83
C GLY A 311 -9.69 -19.01 -7.17
N GLU A 312 -9.12 -19.31 -6.02
CA GLU A 312 -8.34 -18.40 -5.20
C GLU A 312 -6.94 -18.95 -5.03
N ILE A 313 -5.93 -18.09 -5.06
CA ILE A 313 -4.52 -18.51 -4.95
C ILE A 313 -3.71 -17.43 -4.22
N PRO A 314 -2.79 -17.82 -3.33
CA PRO A 314 -1.85 -16.88 -2.72
C PRO A 314 -0.98 -16.19 -3.77
N ALA A 315 -0.77 -14.88 -3.60
CA ALA A 315 0.06 -14.09 -4.53
C ALA A 315 1.51 -14.60 -4.63
N ARG A 316 2.02 -15.32 -3.63
CA ARG A 316 3.37 -15.92 -3.67
C ARG A 316 3.51 -17.05 -4.70
N CYS A 317 2.42 -17.79 -4.97
CA CYS A 317 2.47 -19.02 -5.77
C CYS A 317 1.99 -18.83 -7.22
N ILE A 318 1.33 -17.72 -7.52
CA ILE A 318 0.72 -17.48 -8.84
C ILE A 318 1.74 -17.45 -9.98
N GLN A 319 2.96 -16.95 -9.74
CA GLN A 319 3.95 -16.83 -10.79
C GLN A 319 4.45 -18.19 -11.24
N GLU A 320 4.83 -19.04 -10.28
CA GLU A 320 5.25 -20.41 -10.57
C GLU A 320 4.12 -21.17 -11.27
N TYR A 321 2.88 -20.98 -10.81
CA TYR A 321 1.73 -21.63 -11.43
C TYR A 321 1.48 -21.16 -12.87
N ARG A 322 1.68 -19.88 -13.19
CA ARG A 322 1.60 -19.36 -14.57
C ARG A 322 2.67 -19.96 -15.48
N ASN A 323 3.89 -20.08 -14.98
CA ASN A 323 4.99 -20.67 -15.74
C ASN A 323 4.70 -22.15 -16.05
N ASP A 324 4.25 -22.90 -15.04
CA ASP A 324 3.90 -24.31 -15.18
C ASP A 324 2.69 -24.51 -16.10
N LEU A 325 1.66 -23.66 -15.96
CA LEU A 325 0.50 -23.64 -16.86
C LEU A 325 0.93 -23.47 -18.31
N THR A 326 1.79 -22.49 -18.58
CA THR A 326 2.31 -22.23 -19.93
C THR A 326 3.08 -23.44 -20.46
N TYR A 327 3.91 -24.06 -19.62
CA TYR A 327 4.70 -25.23 -19.98
C TYR A 327 3.83 -26.44 -20.31
N PHE A 328 2.87 -26.81 -19.46
CA PHE A 328 2.09 -28.03 -19.69
C PHE A 328 1.00 -27.88 -20.74
N THR A 329 0.53 -26.66 -21.00
CA THR A 329 -0.44 -26.37 -22.07
C THR A 329 0.23 -26.04 -23.41
N ASN A 330 1.56 -26.15 -23.51
CA ASN A 330 2.33 -25.75 -24.70
C ASN A 330 2.01 -24.30 -25.14
N GLY A 331 1.77 -23.40 -24.18
CA GLY A 331 1.43 -21.99 -24.42
C GLY A 331 -0.02 -21.71 -24.79
N GLN A 332 -0.91 -22.71 -24.77
CA GLN A 332 -2.34 -22.52 -25.07
C GLN A 332 -3.15 -22.04 -23.87
N GLY A 333 -2.61 -22.15 -22.65
CA GLY A 333 -3.27 -21.73 -21.43
C GLY A 333 -3.08 -20.25 -21.12
N VAL A 334 -4.15 -19.58 -20.69
CA VAL A 334 -4.14 -18.18 -20.25
C VAL A 334 -4.64 -18.08 -18.82
N CYS A 335 -3.95 -17.31 -17.97
CA CYS A 335 -4.33 -17.11 -16.58
C CYS A 335 -4.54 -15.62 -16.26
N LEU A 336 -5.80 -15.24 -16.05
CA LEU A 336 -6.20 -13.92 -15.57
C LEU A 336 -6.23 -13.92 -14.04
N THR A 337 -5.85 -12.81 -13.43
CA THR A 337 -5.79 -12.67 -11.97
C THR A 337 -6.30 -11.31 -11.54
N GLU A 338 -7.07 -11.27 -10.46
CA GLU A 338 -7.56 -10.05 -9.83
C GLU A 338 -7.36 -10.13 -8.31
N LEU A 339 -7.05 -9.01 -7.66
CA LEU A 339 -6.94 -8.97 -6.20
C LEU A 339 -8.32 -9.24 -5.58
N LYS A 340 -8.40 -10.28 -4.74
CA LYS A 340 -9.64 -10.61 -4.04
C LYS A 340 -9.67 -10.05 -2.62
N GLY A 341 -8.54 -10.13 -1.92
CA GLY A 341 -8.43 -9.69 -0.53
C GLY A 341 -7.24 -10.35 0.16
N TYR A 342 -7.29 -10.38 1.48
CA TYR A 342 -6.26 -10.98 2.32
C TYR A 342 -6.83 -12.19 3.06
N GLN A 343 -6.01 -13.19 3.37
CA GLN A 343 -6.39 -14.31 4.22
C GLN A 343 -5.22 -14.71 5.13
N PRO A 344 -5.46 -15.43 6.23
CA PRO A 344 -4.39 -15.91 7.10
C PRO A 344 -3.36 -16.70 6.30
N ALA A 345 -2.09 -16.30 6.44
CA ALA A 345 -0.98 -16.89 5.73
C ALA A 345 -0.75 -18.33 6.19
N ILE A 346 -0.57 -19.23 5.23
CA ILE A 346 -0.34 -20.64 5.49
C ILE A 346 1.13 -20.99 5.24
N GLY A 347 1.81 -21.54 6.24
CA GLY A 347 3.19 -22.06 6.11
C GLY A 347 4.25 -21.17 6.75
N LYS A 348 5.45 -21.16 6.17
CA LYS A 348 6.58 -20.35 6.65
C LYS A 348 6.49 -18.94 6.08
N PHE A 349 6.45 -17.95 6.95
CA PHE A 349 6.39 -16.54 6.59
C PHE A 349 7.70 -15.81 6.88
N ILE A 350 7.89 -14.70 6.17
CA ILE A 350 9.08 -13.85 6.28
C ILE A 350 8.77 -12.74 7.30
N CYS A 351 9.59 -12.62 8.33
CA CYS A 351 9.56 -11.46 9.21
C CYS A 351 10.42 -10.35 8.61
N GLN A 352 9.94 -9.11 8.64
CA GLN A 352 10.76 -7.96 8.30
C GLN A 352 11.46 -7.40 9.54
N PRO A 353 12.73 -6.96 9.40
CA PRO A 353 13.33 -6.13 10.42
C PRO A 353 12.51 -4.84 10.56
N ARG A 354 12.27 -4.42 11.79
CA ARG A 354 11.55 -3.16 12.04
C ARG A 354 12.42 -1.98 11.64
N ARG A 355 11.79 -0.91 11.14
CA ARG A 355 12.51 0.32 10.77
C ARG A 355 13.02 1.00 12.04
N PRO A 356 14.29 1.42 12.07
CA PRO A 356 14.90 2.03 13.23
C PRO A 356 14.28 3.41 13.45
N ASN A 357 13.89 3.67 14.69
CA ASN A 357 13.52 4.97 15.19
C ASN A 357 14.24 5.20 16.52
N SER A 358 15.35 5.94 16.47
CA SER A 358 16.22 6.19 17.63
C SER A 358 15.50 6.70 18.87
N ARG A 359 14.38 7.44 18.70
CA ARG A 359 13.58 7.98 19.81
C ARG A 359 12.73 6.91 20.50
N ILE A 360 12.23 5.94 19.74
CA ILE A 360 11.31 4.91 20.25
C ILE A 360 12.08 3.63 20.61
N ASP A 361 13.11 3.27 19.86
CA ASP A 361 13.81 1.99 20.01
C ASP A 361 14.55 1.86 21.33
N LYS A 362 15.13 2.96 21.84
CA LYS A 362 15.72 2.99 23.18
C LYS A 362 14.68 2.59 24.23
N VAL A 363 13.46 3.12 24.10
CA VAL A 363 12.37 2.86 25.04
C VAL A 363 11.84 1.44 24.88
N ARG A 364 11.58 0.99 23.64
CA ARG A 364 11.21 -0.40 23.35
C ARG A 364 12.19 -1.41 23.94
N HIS A 365 13.48 -1.18 23.77
CA HIS A 365 14.51 -2.05 24.31
C HIS A 365 14.47 -2.13 25.84
N MET A 366 14.11 -1.03 26.54
CA MET A 366 13.88 -1.08 27.98
C MET A 366 12.67 -1.94 28.34
N PHE A 367 11.55 -1.84 27.61
CA PHE A 367 10.38 -2.71 27.81
C PHE A 367 10.66 -4.19 27.47
N HIS A 368 11.49 -4.47 26.46
CA HIS A 368 11.89 -5.83 26.09
C HIS A 368 12.78 -6.53 27.13
N LYS A 369 13.59 -5.78 27.89
CA LYS A 369 14.43 -6.36 28.95
C LYS A 369 13.64 -6.74 30.21
N LEU A 370 12.46 -6.16 30.38
CA LEU A 370 11.61 -6.33 31.56
C LEU A 370 10.48 -7.37 31.35
N ALA A 371 10.15 -7.66 30.10
CA ALA A 371 9.21 -8.70 29.68
C ALA A 371 9.94 -10.04 29.52
#